data_AF-M2SIJ2-F1
#
_entry.id   AF-M2SIJ2-F1
#
_cell.length_a   1.000
_cell.length_b   1.000
_cell.length_c   1.000
_cell.angle_alpha   90.00
_cell.angle_beta   90.00
_cell.angle_gamma   90.00
#
_symmetry.space_group_name_H-M   'P 1'
#
loop_
_entity.id
_entity.type
_entity.pdbx_description
1 polymer ?
#
loop_
_entity_poly.entity_id
_entity_poly.type
_entity_poly.pdbx_seq_one_letter_code
_entity_poly.pdbx_strand_id
1 'polypeptide(L)'
;MYEKARESNSDKYRPHVKTLCGTLQHLQSCYRAVIYVIVGLDECSADQHKLLLDVFLPLLQRDIPLLKFLLTSRYKNDIAARLGHYPQIVVDVSKNSADIRSFVQSQLSQALKAKRLLRSQVSNEPFLEIRDRLSQDACGMLVSLKYNCSTN
;
A
#
# COMPACT_ATOMS: atom_id res chain seq x y z
N MET A 1 -10.50 8.26 -4.23
CA MET A 1 -11.35 7.18 -3.68
C MET A 1 -11.26 7.04 -2.16
N TYR A 2 -10.17 7.49 -1.49
CA TYR A 2 -10.03 7.41 -0.02
C TYR A 2 -10.43 8.67 0.77
N GLU A 3 -10.78 9.79 0.13
CA GLU A 3 -11.13 11.03 0.86
C GLU A 3 -12.55 11.04 1.45
N LYS A 4 -13.48 10.25 0.89
CA LYS A 4 -14.90 10.30 1.29
C LYS A 4 -15.23 9.59 2.61
N ALA A 5 -14.26 9.04 3.34
CA ALA A 5 -14.48 8.39 4.64
C ALA A 5 -14.05 9.24 5.85
N ARG A 6 -13.52 10.45 5.65
CA ARG A 6 -12.91 11.24 6.75
C ARG A 6 -13.90 12.06 7.59
N GLU A 7 -15.14 12.22 7.14
CA GLU A 7 -16.14 13.04 7.84
C GLU A 7 -17.21 12.17 8.52
N SER A 8 -16.83 11.51 9.61
CA SER A 8 -17.76 11.17 10.70
C SER A 8 -16.98 10.61 11.91
N ASN A 9 -17.08 11.29 13.05
CA ASN A 9 -16.71 10.81 14.40
C ASN A 9 -15.24 10.43 14.73
N SER A 10 -14.27 10.59 13.82
CA SER A 10 -12.92 10.03 14.05
C SER A 10 -12.05 10.69 15.14
N ASP A 11 -12.33 11.93 15.57
CA ASP A 11 -11.44 12.65 16.48
C ASP A 11 -11.56 12.22 17.95
N LYS A 12 -12.68 11.61 18.36
CA LYS A 12 -12.90 11.21 19.76
C LYS A 12 -12.09 9.98 20.19
N TYR A 13 -11.53 9.23 19.23
CA TYR A 13 -10.80 7.98 19.44
C TYR A 13 -9.40 7.99 18.85
N ARG A 14 -8.82 9.14 18.51
CA ARG A 14 -7.42 9.18 18.07
C ARG A 14 -6.51 8.98 19.29
N PRO A 15 -5.83 7.84 19.42
CA PRO A 15 -4.87 7.67 20.50
C PRO A 15 -3.81 8.76 20.37
N HIS A 16 -3.61 9.51 21.44
CA HIS A 16 -2.53 10.48 21.51
C HIS A 16 -1.20 9.77 21.30
N VAL A 17 -0.22 10.43 20.69
CA VAL A 17 1.06 9.78 20.32
C VAL A 17 1.83 9.26 21.53
N LYS A 18 1.70 9.91 22.69
CA LYS A 18 2.22 9.38 23.97
C LYS A 18 1.58 8.03 24.34
N THR A 19 0.28 7.88 24.12
CA THR A 19 -0.45 6.62 24.32
C THR A 19 0.07 5.55 23.36
N LEU A 20 0.29 5.90 22.09
CA LEU A 20 0.84 4.98 21.09
C LEU A 20 2.20 4.41 21.53
N CYS A 21 3.12 5.25 21.96
CA CYS A 21 4.46 4.80 22.39
C CYS A 21 4.37 3.82 23.58
N GLY A 22 3.52 4.10 24.57
CA GLY A 22 3.27 3.20 25.70
C GLY A 22 2.64 1.88 25.27
N THR A 23 1.67 1.91 24.35
CA THR A 23 1.04 0.70 23.80
C THR A 23 2.05 -0.18 23.07
N LEU A 24 2.91 0.40 22.22
CA LEU A 24 3.92 -0.36 21.48
C LEU A 24 4.96 -1.00 22.41
N GLN A 25 5.35 -0.30 23.48
CA GLN A 25 6.25 -0.82 24.50
C GLN A 25 5.60 -1.94 25.30
N HIS A 26 4.32 -1.80 25.64
CA HIS A 26 3.58 -2.86 26.31
C HIS A 26 3.54 -4.13 25.44
N LEU A 27 3.20 -4.00 24.16
CA LEU A 27 3.23 -5.12 23.22
C LEU A 27 4.62 -5.76 23.13
N GLN A 28 5.69 -4.96 23.08
CA GLN A 28 7.07 -5.48 23.11
C GLN A 28 7.38 -6.27 24.40
N SER A 29 6.81 -5.90 25.54
CA SER A 29 7.00 -6.63 26.80
C SER A 29 6.23 -7.95 26.86
N CYS A 30 5.11 -8.05 26.12
CA CYS A 30 4.26 -9.25 26.12
C CYS A 30 4.76 -10.34 25.16
N TYR A 31 5.55 -9.98 24.14
CA TYR A 31 5.93 -10.89 23.08
C TYR A 31 7.44 -10.92 22.88
N ARG A 32 7.98 -12.14 22.71
CA ARG A 32 9.41 -12.37 22.46
C ARG A 32 9.90 -11.81 21.12
N ALA A 33 9.00 -11.60 20.17
CA ALA A 33 9.30 -11.02 18.87
C ALA A 33 8.10 -10.20 18.39
N VAL A 34 8.35 -9.01 17.86
CA VAL A 34 7.30 -8.10 17.38
C VAL A 34 7.68 -7.53 16.03
N ILE A 35 6.76 -7.64 15.08
CA ILE A 35 6.90 -7.04 13.75
C ILE A 35 5.76 -6.06 13.55
N TYR A 36 6.10 -4.78 13.42
CA TYR A 36 5.13 -3.74 13.08
C TYR A 36 5.13 -3.52 11.57
N VAL A 37 3.96 -3.65 10.94
CA VAL A 37 3.76 -3.39 9.51
C VAL A 37 2.95 -2.10 9.36
N ILE A 38 3.53 -1.10 8.72
CA ILE A 38 2.90 0.20 8.50
C ILE A 38 2.74 0.40 7.01
N VAL A 39 1.48 0.53 6.59
CA VAL A 39 1.11 0.59 5.18
C VAL A 39 0.74 2.02 4.81
N GLY A 40 1.33 2.55 3.73
CA GLY A 40 0.96 3.85 3.18
C GLY A 40 1.31 5.03 4.09
N LEU A 41 2.54 5.09 4.61
CA LEU A 41 2.98 6.18 5.48
C LEU A 41 2.83 7.57 4.82
N ASP A 42 2.90 7.64 3.50
CA ASP A 42 2.67 8.85 2.72
C ASP A 42 1.21 9.36 2.73
N GLU A 43 0.24 8.55 3.15
CA GLU A 43 -1.17 8.96 3.27
C GLU A 43 -1.43 9.81 4.52
N CYS A 44 -0.49 9.82 5.45
CA CYS A 44 -0.48 10.73 6.61
C CYS A 44 -0.07 12.15 6.20
N SER A 45 -0.55 13.15 6.94
CA SER A 45 -0.01 14.51 6.80
C SER A 45 1.48 14.54 7.19
N ALA A 46 2.19 15.57 6.74
CA ALA A 46 3.62 15.72 7.04
C ALA A 46 3.90 15.68 8.55
N ASP A 47 3.11 16.41 9.34
CA ASP A 47 3.23 16.42 10.79
C ASP A 47 2.96 15.06 11.41
N GLN A 48 1.97 14.32 10.87
CA GLN A 48 1.61 13.00 11.38
C GLN A 48 2.70 11.97 11.11
N HIS A 49 3.21 11.85 9.88
CA HIS A 49 4.26 10.87 9.62
C HIS A 49 5.55 11.23 10.38
N LYS A 50 5.84 12.52 10.58
CA LYS A 50 7.03 12.95 11.30
C LYS A 50 6.95 12.49 12.74
N LEU A 51 5.80 12.75 13.36
CA LEU A 51 5.51 12.35 14.72
C LEU A 51 5.52 10.81 14.89
N LEU A 52 5.00 10.06 13.92
CA LEU A 52 5.06 8.60 13.91
C LEU A 52 6.51 8.10 13.85
N LEU A 53 7.33 8.64 12.96
CA LEU A 53 8.74 8.28 12.86
C LEU A 53 9.53 8.68 14.12
N ASP A 54 9.18 9.79 14.77
CA ASP A 54 9.76 10.19 16.07
C ASP A 54 9.43 9.20 17.19
N VAL A 55 8.33 8.43 17.06
CA VAL A 55 8.00 7.35 17.99
C VAL A 55 8.67 6.03 17.60
N PHE A 56 8.67 5.65 16.33
CA PHE A 56 9.11 4.32 15.91
C PHE A 56 10.63 4.16 15.91
N LEU A 57 11.37 5.17 15.44
CA LEU A 57 12.81 5.05 15.27
C LEU A 57 13.55 4.87 16.61
N PRO A 58 13.18 5.55 17.72
CA PRO A 58 13.78 5.28 19.02
C PRO A 58 13.52 3.87 19.56
N LEU A 59 12.40 3.23 19.18
CA LEU A 59 12.11 1.86 19.61
C LEU A 59 13.08 0.86 18.96
N LEU A 60 13.56 1.14 17.75
CA LEU A 60 14.57 0.32 17.05
C LEU A 60 15.95 0.37 17.69
N GLN A 61 16.28 1.43 18.45
CA GLN A 61 17.58 1.59 19.10
C GLN A 61 17.67 0.86 20.45
N ARG A 62 16.59 0.21 20.90
CA ARG A 62 16.57 -0.53 22.15
C ARG A 62 16.99 -1.98 21.91
N ASP A 63 17.70 -2.54 22.87
CA ASP A 63 18.09 -3.96 22.91
C ASP A 63 16.87 -4.85 23.23
N ILE A 64 15.90 -4.85 22.32
CA ILE A 64 14.79 -5.81 22.33
C ILE A 64 15.18 -6.89 21.32
N PRO A 65 15.45 -8.13 21.77
CA PRO A 65 15.78 -9.21 20.86
C PRO A 65 14.54 -9.47 20.01
N LEU A 66 14.58 -9.07 18.73
CA LEU A 66 13.58 -9.33 17.67
C LEU A 66 12.43 -8.30 17.51
N LEU A 67 12.75 -7.01 17.53
CA LEU A 67 11.87 -5.96 17.01
C LEU A 67 12.17 -5.66 15.53
N LYS A 68 11.15 -5.68 14.66
CA LYS A 68 11.26 -5.24 13.25
C LYS A 68 10.13 -4.29 12.87
N PHE A 69 10.44 -3.36 11.98
CA PHE A 69 9.44 -2.54 11.29
C PHE A 69 9.51 -2.83 9.79
N LEU A 70 8.34 -3.01 9.19
CA LEU A 70 8.16 -3.01 7.75
C LEU A 70 7.28 -1.80 7.39
N LEU A 71 7.87 -0.84 6.68
CA LEU A 71 7.22 0.40 6.31
C LEU A 71 6.99 0.39 4.80
N THR A 72 5.78 0.73 4.36
CA THR A 72 5.49 0.97 2.94
C THR A 72 5.03 2.41 2.76
N SER A 73 5.47 3.01 1.66
CA SER A 73 5.19 4.40 1.32
C SER A 73 5.41 4.62 -0.16
N ARG A 74 4.67 5.55 -0.77
CA ARG A 74 5.12 6.20 -2.01
C ARG A 74 6.34 7.07 -1.72
N TYR A 75 7.10 7.40 -2.76
CA TYR A 75 8.26 8.26 -2.62
C TYR A 75 7.83 9.66 -2.16
N LYS A 76 8.34 10.09 -1.00
CA LYS A 76 8.30 11.46 -0.51
C LYS A 76 9.66 11.84 0.08
N ASN A 77 10.14 13.03 -0.25
CA ASN A 77 11.50 13.47 0.10
C ASN A 77 11.76 13.47 1.62
N ASP A 78 10.77 13.87 2.42
CA ASP A 78 10.84 13.89 3.88
C ASP A 78 10.94 12.49 4.50
N ILE A 79 10.12 11.56 4.04
CA ILE A 79 10.15 10.15 4.45
C ILE A 79 11.49 9.51 4.01
N ALA A 80 11.90 9.72 2.76
CA ALA A 80 13.15 9.20 2.21
C ALA A 80 14.38 9.72 2.96
N ALA A 81 14.42 11.02 3.27
CA ALA A 81 15.51 11.62 4.04
C ALA A 81 15.63 11.02 5.45
N ARG A 82 14.50 10.73 6.10
CA ARG A 82 14.48 10.15 7.46
C ARG A 82 14.76 8.65 7.51
N LEU A 83 14.50 7.93 6.42
CA LEU A 83 14.66 6.47 6.36
C LEU A 83 15.83 6.03 5.48
N GLY A 84 16.58 6.97 4.90
CA GLY A 84 17.65 6.74 3.92
C GLY A 84 18.77 5.81 4.40
N HIS A 85 18.97 5.72 5.71
CA HIS A 85 20.00 4.87 6.34
C HIS A 85 19.52 3.46 6.71
N TYR A 86 18.23 3.14 6.52
CA TYR A 86 17.70 1.79 6.75
C TYR A 86 17.66 0.98 5.44
N PRO A 87 17.54 -0.36 5.51
CA PRO A 87 17.31 -1.17 4.32
C PRO A 87 16.03 -0.76 3.60
N GLN A 88 16.12 -0.54 2.29
CA GLN A 88 15.00 -0.14 1.44
C GLN A 88 14.82 -1.09 0.27
N ILE A 89 13.56 -1.37 -0.06
CA ILE A 89 13.17 -2.02 -1.29
C ILE A 89 12.36 -1.01 -2.08
N VAL A 90 12.89 -0.59 -3.23
CA VAL A 90 12.22 0.38 -4.11
C VAL A 90 11.54 -0.37 -5.24
N VAL A 91 10.22 -0.22 -5.32
CA VAL A 91 9.42 -0.72 -6.45
C VAL A 91 9.26 0.43 -7.44
N ASP A 92 9.99 0.34 -8.55
CA ASP A 92 10.01 1.36 -9.59
C ASP A 92 9.21 0.91 -10.82
N VAL A 93 8.20 1.70 -11.18
CA VAL A 93 7.31 1.42 -12.30
C VAL A 93 8.07 1.41 -13.64
N SER A 94 9.13 2.22 -13.76
CA SER A 94 9.95 2.25 -14.97
C SER A 94 10.70 0.94 -15.20
N LYS A 95 10.94 0.16 -14.14
CA LYS A 95 11.70 -1.09 -14.17
C LYS A 95 10.84 -2.35 -14.20
N ASN A 96 9.52 -2.23 -14.02
CA ASN A 96 8.59 -3.37 -13.98
C ASN A 96 7.53 -3.33 -15.10
N SER A 97 7.74 -2.51 -16.12
CA SER A 97 6.78 -2.35 -17.24
C SER A 97 6.47 -3.65 -17.96
N ALA A 98 7.45 -4.55 -18.11
CA ALA A 98 7.26 -5.89 -18.67
C ALA A 98 6.38 -6.78 -17.77
N ASP A 99 6.57 -6.70 -16.46
CA ASP A 99 5.78 -7.44 -15.47
C ASP A 99 4.35 -6.93 -15.42
N ILE A 100 4.15 -5.61 -15.44
CA ILE A 100 2.83 -4.98 -15.54
C ILE A 100 2.12 -5.47 -16.80
N ARG A 101 2.78 -5.42 -17.96
CA ARG A 101 2.19 -5.86 -19.23
C ARG A 101 1.80 -7.34 -19.18
N SER A 102 2.67 -8.18 -18.63
CA SER A 102 2.43 -9.62 -18.48
C SER A 102 1.27 -9.89 -17.53
N PHE A 103 1.19 -9.16 -16.42
CA PHE A 103 0.08 -9.24 -15.46
C PHE A 103 -1.24 -8.81 -16.10
N VAL A 104 -1.29 -7.65 -16.75
CA VAL A 104 -2.49 -7.14 -17.44
C VAL A 104 -2.97 -8.16 -18.49
N GLN A 105 -2.06 -8.68 -19.31
CA GLN A 105 -2.41 -9.70 -20.31
C GLN A 105 -2.98 -10.97 -19.67
N SER A 106 -2.38 -11.45 -18.58
CA SER A 106 -2.86 -12.62 -17.84
C SER A 106 -4.27 -12.40 -17.26
N GLN A 107 -4.49 -11.24 -16.63
CA GLN A 107 -5.78 -10.89 -16.03
C GLN A 107 -6.87 -10.71 -17.08
N LEU A 108 -6.59 -10.05 -18.20
CA LEU A 108 -7.53 -9.90 -19.31
C LEU A 108 -7.88 -11.27 -19.92
N SER A 109 -6.89 -12.13 -20.14
CA SER A 109 -7.09 -13.48 -20.66
C SER A 109 -7.96 -14.32 -19.72
N GLN A 110 -7.69 -14.25 -18.40
CA GLN A 110 -8.48 -14.95 -17.39
C GLN A 110 -9.91 -14.41 -17.33
N ALA A 111 -10.10 -13.10 -17.45
CA ALA A 111 -11.42 -12.48 -17.43
C ALA A 111 -12.25 -12.80 -18.69
N LEU A 112 -11.62 -12.91 -19.87
CA LEU A 112 -12.26 -13.42 -21.09
C LEU A 112 -12.69 -14.89 -20.94
N LYS A 113 -11.79 -15.77 -20.48
CA LYS A 113 -12.10 -17.18 -20.23
C LYS A 113 -13.26 -17.34 -19.25
N ALA A 114 -13.29 -16.52 -18.20
CA ALA A 114 -14.35 -16.48 -17.21
C ALA A 114 -15.62 -15.75 -17.68
N LYS A 115 -15.69 -15.27 -18.94
CA LYS A 115 -16.80 -14.48 -19.50
C LYS A 115 -17.15 -13.22 -18.70
N ARG A 116 -16.18 -12.68 -17.95
CA ARG A 116 -16.32 -11.45 -17.13
C ARG A 116 -16.08 -10.17 -17.94
N LEU A 117 -15.53 -10.31 -19.14
CA LEU A 117 -15.36 -9.21 -20.09
C LEU A 117 -16.32 -9.39 -21.27
N LEU A 118 -17.16 -8.37 -21.51
CA LEU A 118 -17.97 -8.18 -22.73
C LEU A 118 -18.60 -9.47 -23.29
N ARG A 119 -19.20 -10.29 -22.42
CA ARG A 119 -19.91 -11.54 -22.77
C ARG A 119 -19.13 -12.43 -23.77
N SER A 120 -17.81 -12.50 -23.64
CA SER A 120 -16.91 -13.38 -24.42
C SER A 120 -16.83 -13.13 -25.94
N GLN A 121 -17.23 -11.94 -26.44
CA GLN A 121 -17.06 -11.56 -27.85
C GLN A 121 -16.09 -10.39 -28.00
N VAL A 122 -14.83 -10.59 -27.60
CA VAL A 122 -13.78 -9.59 -27.81
C VAL A 122 -12.85 -10.13 -28.89
N SER A 123 -12.82 -9.44 -30.04
CA SER A 123 -11.84 -9.69 -31.08
C SER A 123 -10.42 -9.34 -30.59
N ASN A 124 -9.39 -9.80 -31.30
CA ASN A 124 -8.01 -9.57 -30.89
C ASN A 124 -7.64 -8.08 -30.81
N GLU A 125 -8.21 -7.22 -31.67
CA GLU A 125 -7.88 -5.79 -31.69
C GLU A 125 -8.27 -5.06 -30.38
N PRO A 126 -9.53 -5.07 -29.92
CA PRO A 126 -9.88 -4.45 -28.64
C PRO A 126 -9.16 -5.06 -27.45
N PHE A 127 -8.84 -6.36 -27.51
CA PHE A 127 -8.04 -7.00 -26.45
C PHE A 127 -6.63 -6.39 -26.36
N LEU A 128 -5.95 -6.24 -27.50
CA LEU A 128 -4.62 -5.63 -27.56
C LEU A 128 -4.67 -4.17 -27.14
N GLU A 129 -5.69 -3.43 -27.58
CA GLU A 129 -5.88 -2.03 -27.21
C GLU A 129 -6.10 -1.85 -25.71
N ILE A 130 -7.01 -2.62 -25.10
CA ILE A 130 -7.25 -2.59 -23.65
C ILE A 130 -5.97 -2.95 -22.89
N ARG A 131 -5.24 -3.99 -23.33
CA ARG A 131 -3.97 -4.38 -22.70
C ARG A 131 -2.98 -3.22 -22.73
N ASP A 132 -2.76 -2.62 -23.89
CA ASP A 132 -1.73 -1.61 -24.06
C ASP A 132 -2.11 -0.32 -23.31
N ARG A 133 -3.38 0.11 -23.36
CA ARG A 133 -3.91 1.21 -22.54
C ARG A 133 -3.74 0.96 -21.05
N LEU A 134 -4.17 -0.19 -20.54
CA LEU A 134 -4.04 -0.53 -19.12
C LEU A 134 -2.58 -0.70 -18.67
N SER A 135 -1.66 -1.05 -19.58
CA SER A 135 -0.24 -1.18 -19.24
C SER A 135 0.49 0.17 -19.25
N GLN A 136 0.10 1.09 -20.14
CA GLN A 136 0.74 2.39 -20.30
C GLN A 136 0.15 3.45 -19.36
N ASP A 137 -1.19 3.54 -19.30
CA ASP A 137 -1.89 4.63 -18.64
C ASP A 137 -2.10 4.39 -17.14
N ALA A 138 -1.95 3.14 -16.67
CA ALA A 138 -2.10 2.80 -15.26
C ALA A 138 -0.94 3.30 -14.39
N CYS A 139 0.20 3.71 -14.97
CA CYS A 139 1.37 4.21 -14.24
C CYS A 139 1.77 3.32 -13.04
N GLY A 140 1.66 1.99 -13.20
CA GLY A 140 1.93 1.01 -12.15
C GLY A 140 0.87 0.88 -11.05
N MET A 141 -0.26 1.58 -11.16
CA MET A 141 -1.39 1.50 -10.26
C MET A 141 -2.45 0.53 -10.80
N LEU A 142 -2.48 -0.69 -10.26
CA LEU A 142 -3.47 -1.70 -10.61
C LEU A 142 -4.49 -1.84 -9.47
N VAL A 143 -5.70 -1.29 -9.66
CA VAL A 143 -6.79 -1.41 -8.70
C VAL A 143 -7.81 -2.40 -9.24
N SER A 144 -8.02 -3.52 -8.53
CA SER A 144 -9.08 -4.47 -8.86
C SER A 144 -10.39 -4.05 -8.18
N LEU A 145 -11.32 -3.47 -8.95
CA LEU A 145 -12.69 -3.25 -8.48
C LEU A 145 -13.53 -4.50 -8.78
N LYS A 146 -14.06 -5.14 -7.74
CA LYS A 146 -15.09 -6.18 -7.90
C LYS A 146 -16.45 -5.50 -7.82
N TYR A 147 -17.13 -5.38 -8.96
CA TYR A 147 -18.53 -4.98 -8.99
C TYR A 147 -19.39 -6.23 -8.81
N ASN A 148 -20.10 -6.30 -7.68
CA ASN A 148 -21.19 -7.27 -7.52
C ASN A 148 -22.42 -6.68 -8.20
N CYS A 149 -22.75 -7.16 -9.40
CA CYS A 149 -24.07 -6.89 -9.97
C CYS A 149 -25.08 -7.75 -9.22
N SER A 150 -25.91 -7.11 -8.39
CA SER A 150 -27.15 -7.70 -7.88
C SER A 150 -28.04 -8.00 -9.10
N THR A 151 -28.30 -9.27 -9.37
CA THR A 151 -29.34 -9.67 -10.31
C THR A 151 -30.69 -9.39 -9.67
N ASN A 152 -31.44 -8.44 -10.25
CA ASN A 152 -32.89 -8.34 -10.04
C ASN A 152 -33.60 -9.47 -10.77
#